data_AF-A0A8T1KD79-F1
#
_entry.id   AF-A0A8T1KD79-F1
#
_cell.length_a   1.000
_cell.length_b   1.000
_cell.length_c   1.000
_cell.angle_alpha   90.00
_cell.angle_beta   90.00
_cell.angle_gamma   90.00
#
_symmetry.space_group_name_H-M   'P 1'
#
loop_
_entity.id
_entity.type
_entity.pdbx_description
1 polymer ?
#
loop_
_entity_poly.entity_id
_entity_poly.type
_entity_poly.pdbx_seq_one_letter_code
_entity_poly.pdbx_strand_id
1 'polypeptide(L)'
;MYKSYQDSMTIVREYGKPDALVTMTCSPTWEEIMEKIPNGQTAQDRPDIVARVWQLKLGAELEDLEEGVLGRVRARIYVVEFQKRGLPHAHILVILAEEDKPRTRQIIDKIVSAELPDKEKNPQLYETVTACMIHGPCGGCISQRGLYERREVHKGFPKDPIGGDKRECRWVPSVQTKTSSGRGGFD
;
A
#
# COMPACT_ATOMS: atom_id res chain seq x y z
N MET A 1 -2.64 26.24 1.11
CA MET A 1 -2.11 25.40 2.21
C MET A 1 -2.70 25.79 3.57
N TYR A 2 -2.69 27.06 3.99
CA TYR A 2 -3.19 27.49 5.30
C TYR A 2 -4.67 27.13 5.57
N LYS A 3 -5.56 27.40 4.61
CA LYS A 3 -7.00 27.05 4.73
C LYS A 3 -7.22 25.55 4.88
N SER A 4 -6.64 24.74 4.00
CA SER A 4 -6.76 23.27 4.06
C SER A 4 -6.23 22.68 5.37
N TYR A 5 -5.16 23.26 5.93
CA TYR A 5 -4.67 22.90 7.25
C TYR A 5 -5.70 23.24 8.34
N GLN A 6 -6.26 24.45 8.33
CA GLN A 6 -7.31 24.83 9.29
C GLN A 6 -8.55 23.96 9.18
N ASP A 7 -9.00 23.63 7.97
CA ASP A 7 -10.13 22.72 7.74
C ASP A 7 -9.83 21.33 8.31
N SER A 8 -8.62 20.82 8.06
CA SER A 8 -8.14 19.55 8.63
C SER A 8 -8.14 19.57 10.16
N MET A 9 -7.66 20.66 10.77
CA MET A 9 -7.66 20.82 12.23
C MET A 9 -9.08 20.92 12.80
N THR A 10 -10.01 21.54 12.08
CA THR A 10 -11.44 21.58 12.44
C THR A 10 -12.04 20.16 12.42
N ILE A 11 -11.75 19.36 11.39
CA ILE A 11 -12.19 17.97 11.31
C ILE A 11 -11.64 17.15 12.49
N VAL A 12 -10.35 17.28 12.78
CA VAL A 12 -9.72 16.57 13.91
C VAL A 12 -10.30 17.02 15.26
N ARG A 13 -10.67 18.30 15.40
CA ARG A 13 -11.33 18.81 16.61
C ARG A 13 -12.73 18.21 16.80
N GLU A 14 -13.48 18.04 15.70
CA GLU A 14 -14.85 17.51 15.74
C GLU A 14 -14.89 15.99 15.91
N TYR A 15 -14.10 15.27 15.12
CA TYR A 15 -14.17 13.80 15.03
C TYR A 15 -13.09 13.08 15.85
N GLY A 16 -12.11 13.83 16.37
CA GLY A 16 -10.97 13.30 17.10
C GLY A 16 -9.76 13.02 16.21
N LYS A 17 -8.73 12.42 16.81
CA LYS A 17 -7.49 12.06 16.09
C LYS A 17 -7.73 10.94 15.07
N PRO A 18 -6.94 10.89 13.98
CA PRO A 18 -6.94 9.76 13.05
C PRO A 18 -6.60 8.43 13.72
N ASP A 19 -7.22 7.35 13.24
CA ASP A 19 -7.03 5.98 13.69
C ASP A 19 -6.14 5.17 12.72
N ALA A 20 -6.13 5.53 11.43
CA ALA A 20 -5.28 4.92 10.41
C ALA A 20 -4.66 5.97 9.47
N LEU A 21 -3.47 5.64 8.97
CA LEU A 21 -2.79 6.35 7.88
C LEU A 21 -2.62 5.38 6.72
N VAL A 22 -3.26 5.68 5.60
CA VAL A 22 -3.13 4.94 4.35
C VAL A 22 -2.28 5.76 3.39
N THR A 23 -1.34 5.10 2.72
CA THR A 23 -0.51 5.73 1.70
C THR A 23 -0.71 5.04 0.37
N MET A 24 -0.92 5.83 -0.68
CA MET A 24 -1.09 5.33 -2.03
C MET A 24 -0.01 5.94 -2.92
N THR A 25 0.86 5.09 -3.46
CA THR A 25 1.94 5.52 -4.36
C THR A 25 1.62 5.11 -5.79
N CYS A 26 1.75 6.03 -6.74
CA CYS A 26 1.65 5.68 -8.15
C CYS A 26 2.79 4.76 -8.59
N SER A 27 2.46 3.66 -9.28
CA SER A 27 3.45 2.89 -10.03
C SER A 27 3.39 3.28 -11.51
N PRO A 28 4.50 3.64 -12.16
CA PRO A 28 4.53 3.93 -13.60
C PRO A 28 4.37 2.66 -14.46
N THR A 29 4.46 1.47 -13.84
CA THR A 29 4.35 0.17 -14.52
C THR A 29 2.93 -0.41 -14.47
N TRP A 30 1.94 0.36 -14.00
CA TRP A 30 0.54 -0.07 -14.10
C TRP A 30 0.15 -0.28 -15.55
N GLU A 31 -0.56 -1.37 -15.83
CA GLU A 31 -0.94 -1.78 -17.18
C GLU A 31 -1.75 -0.69 -17.88
N GLU A 32 -2.66 -0.03 -17.16
CA GLU A 32 -3.50 1.04 -17.71
C GLU A 32 -2.67 2.28 -18.12
N ILE A 33 -1.50 2.47 -17.51
CA ILE A 33 -0.55 3.51 -17.93
C ILE A 33 0.21 3.02 -19.17
N MET A 34 0.78 1.82 -19.12
CA MET A 34 1.60 1.28 -20.21
C MET A 34 0.81 1.11 -21.51
N GLU A 35 -0.45 0.67 -21.44
CA GLU A 35 -1.32 0.48 -22.60
C GLU A 35 -1.66 1.81 -23.31
N LYS A 36 -1.74 2.91 -22.56
CA LYS A 36 -2.10 4.23 -23.11
C LYS A 36 -0.89 5.07 -23.51
N ILE A 37 0.32 4.67 -23.13
CA ILE A 37 1.54 5.38 -23.52
C ILE A 37 1.88 5.08 -25.00
N PRO A 38 2.12 6.11 -25.83
CA PRO A 38 2.56 5.91 -27.21
C PRO A 38 3.93 5.21 -27.31
N ASN A 39 4.13 4.44 -28.38
CA ASN A 39 5.41 3.78 -28.66
C ASN A 39 6.58 4.78 -28.62
N GLY A 40 7.63 4.43 -27.88
CA GLY A 40 8.84 5.25 -27.73
C GLY A 40 8.76 6.35 -26.66
N GLN A 41 7.63 6.49 -25.96
CA GLN A 41 7.50 7.35 -24.78
C GLN A 41 7.51 6.54 -23.50
N THR A 42 7.79 7.21 -22.38
CA THR A 42 7.74 6.65 -21.03
C THR A 42 6.66 7.33 -20.20
N ALA A 43 6.34 6.78 -19.03
CA ALA A 43 5.41 7.40 -18.09
C ALA A 43 5.84 8.80 -17.65
N GLN A 44 7.14 9.09 -17.66
CA GLN A 44 7.67 10.42 -17.34
C GLN A 44 7.40 11.44 -18.45
N ASP A 45 7.32 10.98 -19.70
CA ASP A 45 7.04 11.83 -20.86
C ASP A 45 5.55 12.18 -20.95
N ARG A 46 4.67 11.38 -20.30
CA ARG A 46 3.22 11.53 -20.30
C ARG A 46 2.62 11.61 -18.89
N PRO A 47 2.97 12.65 -18.11
CA PRO A 47 2.45 12.84 -16.75
C PRO A 47 0.92 13.02 -16.72
N ASP A 48 0.30 13.45 -17.82
CA ASP A 48 -1.15 13.57 -17.96
C ASP A 48 -1.85 12.21 -17.90
N ILE A 49 -1.28 11.18 -18.55
CA ILE A 49 -1.82 9.81 -18.50
C ILE A 49 -1.66 9.25 -17.09
N VAL A 50 -0.47 9.39 -16.52
CA VAL A 50 -0.16 8.94 -15.16
C VAL A 50 -1.13 9.56 -14.14
N ALA A 51 -1.31 10.88 -14.18
CA ALA A 51 -2.20 11.58 -13.27
C ALA A 51 -3.66 11.13 -13.40
N ARG A 52 -4.14 10.89 -14.63
CA ARG A 52 -5.51 10.42 -14.86
C ARG A 52 -5.75 9.01 -14.33
N VAL A 53 -4.87 8.06 -14.66
CA VAL A 53 -4.98 6.68 -14.16
C VAL A 53 -4.89 6.67 -12.64
N TRP A 54 -3.96 7.44 -12.07
CA TRP A 54 -3.80 7.53 -10.63
C TRP A 54 -5.03 8.14 -9.93
N GLN A 55 -5.64 9.18 -10.50
CA GLN A 55 -6.87 9.77 -9.95
C GLN A 55 -8.02 8.77 -9.93
N LEU A 56 -8.17 7.94 -10.98
CA LEU A 56 -9.18 6.88 -11.02
C LEU A 56 -8.94 5.84 -9.92
N LYS A 57 -7.70 5.39 -9.75
CA LYS A 57 -7.34 4.43 -8.70
C LYS A 57 -7.47 5.03 -7.30
N LEU A 58 -7.13 6.31 -7.10
CA LEU A 58 -7.39 6.99 -5.83
C LEU A 58 -8.88 7.07 -5.55
N GLY A 59 -9.71 7.35 -6.56
CA GLY A 59 -11.17 7.34 -6.44
C GLY A 59 -11.69 5.99 -5.94
N ALA A 60 -11.22 4.89 -6.54
CA ALA A 60 -11.57 3.54 -6.12
C ALA A 60 -11.12 3.23 -4.68
N GLU A 61 -9.88 3.58 -4.31
CA GLU A 61 -9.38 3.40 -2.94
C GLU A 61 -10.23 4.18 -1.92
N LEU A 62 -10.63 5.41 -2.26
CA LEU A 62 -11.50 6.22 -1.40
C LEU A 62 -12.93 5.67 -1.31
N GLU A 63 -13.41 4.96 -2.33
CA GLU A 63 -14.70 4.26 -2.31
C GLU A 63 -14.65 3.03 -1.41
N ASP A 64 -13.60 2.20 -1.52
CA ASP A 64 -13.38 1.04 -0.65
C ASP A 64 -13.32 1.45 0.84
N LEU A 65 -12.73 2.61 1.14
CA LEU A 65 -12.74 3.17 2.49
C LEU A 65 -14.16 3.54 2.97
N GLU A 66 -15.01 4.11 2.12
CA GLU A 66 -16.42 4.41 2.47
C GLU A 66 -17.26 3.15 2.60
N GLU A 67 -17.00 2.12 1.78
CA GLU A 67 -17.63 0.80 1.89
C GLU A 67 -17.23 0.06 3.20
N GLY A 68 -16.26 0.59 3.93
CA GLY A 68 -15.92 0.15 5.27
C GLY A 68 -14.85 -0.94 5.31
N VAL A 69 -13.93 -0.97 4.32
CA VAL A 69 -12.84 -1.95 4.29
C VAL A 69 -11.94 -1.91 5.54
N LEU A 70 -11.85 -0.74 6.20
CA LEU A 70 -11.16 -0.55 7.48
C LEU A 70 -12.12 -0.37 8.68
N GLY A 71 -13.43 -0.53 8.47
CA GLY A 71 -14.49 -0.12 9.39
C GLY A 71 -15.19 1.16 8.96
N ARG A 72 -16.23 1.57 9.68
CA ARG A 72 -17.05 2.74 9.28
C ARG A 72 -16.27 4.04 9.45
N VAL A 73 -16.03 4.73 8.33
CA VAL A 73 -15.34 6.02 8.31
C VAL A 73 -16.29 7.12 8.79
N ARG A 74 -15.84 7.95 9.74
CA ARG A 74 -16.54 9.15 10.21
C ARG A 74 -16.04 10.40 9.52
N ALA A 75 -14.73 10.46 9.28
CA ALA A 75 -14.10 11.52 8.53
C ALA A 75 -12.80 11.02 7.91
N ARG A 76 -12.42 11.63 6.80
CA ARG A 76 -11.13 11.41 6.13
C ARG A 76 -10.51 12.73 5.72
N ILE A 77 -9.19 12.79 5.76
CA ILE A 77 -8.40 13.92 5.30
C ILE A 77 -7.32 13.34 4.40
N TYR A 78 -7.14 13.86 3.19
CA TYR A 78 -6.03 13.41 2.37
C TYR A 78 -5.32 14.58 1.67
N VAL A 79 -4.03 14.37 1.43
CA VAL A 79 -3.18 15.28 0.66
C VAL A 79 -2.56 14.49 -0.46
N VAL A 80 -2.53 15.10 -1.64
CA VAL A 80 -1.84 14.59 -2.81
C VAL A 80 -0.54 15.37 -2.99
N GLU A 81 0.57 14.65 -2.99
CA GLU A 81 1.91 15.17 -3.21
C GLU A 81 2.52 14.54 -4.45
N PHE A 82 3.32 15.30 -5.17
CA PHE A 82 4.08 14.77 -6.30
C PHE A 82 5.50 14.49 -5.82
N GLN A 83 5.86 13.21 -5.73
CA GLN A 83 7.20 12.79 -5.34
C GLN A 83 8.23 13.16 -6.42
N LYS A 84 9.52 13.00 -6.11
CA LYS A 84 10.61 13.20 -7.09
C LYS A 84 10.31 12.38 -8.36
N ARG A 85 10.41 13.02 -9.52
CA ARG A 85 10.02 12.52 -10.86
C ARG A 85 8.52 12.64 -11.21
N GLY A 86 7.75 13.39 -10.42
CA GLY A 86 6.40 13.81 -10.79
C GLY A 86 5.33 12.72 -10.65
N LEU A 87 5.61 11.65 -9.90
CA LEU A 87 4.61 10.62 -9.62
C LEU A 87 3.74 11.06 -8.44
N PRO A 88 2.40 10.98 -8.57
CA PRO A 88 1.50 11.35 -7.49
C PRO A 88 1.53 10.30 -6.36
N HIS A 89 1.38 10.81 -5.14
CA HIS A 89 1.34 10.07 -3.89
C HIS A 89 0.26 10.67 -3.01
N ALA A 90 -0.55 9.84 -2.36
CA ALA A 90 -1.55 10.30 -1.40
C ALA A 90 -1.20 9.85 0.01
N HIS A 91 -1.33 10.78 0.96
CA HIS A 91 -1.40 10.49 2.38
C HIS A 91 -2.86 10.66 2.81
N ILE A 92 -3.50 9.59 3.28
CA ILE A 92 -4.91 9.55 3.66
C ILE A 92 -5.00 9.23 5.15
N LEU A 93 -5.48 10.18 5.93
CA LEU A 93 -5.82 10.01 7.34
C LEU A 93 -7.29 9.61 7.45
N VAL A 94 -7.56 8.53 8.18
CA VAL A 94 -8.90 7.98 8.38
C VAL A 94 -9.26 8.06 9.87
N ILE A 95 -10.44 8.61 10.17
CA ILE A 95 -11.04 8.65 11.51
C ILE A 95 -12.24 7.70 11.49
N LEU A 96 -12.21 6.66 12.32
CA LEU A 96 -13.20 5.59 12.35
C LEU A 96 -14.28 5.86 13.39
N ALA A 97 -15.45 5.22 13.18
CA ALA A 97 -16.50 5.17 14.19
C ALA A 97 -15.98 4.49 15.47
N GLU A 98 -16.48 4.92 16.62
CA GLU A 98 -15.97 4.52 17.93
C GLU A 98 -15.98 2.99 18.13
N GLU A 99 -17.00 2.33 17.60
CA GLU A 99 -17.18 0.88 17.59
C GLU A 99 -16.16 0.12 16.72
N ASP A 100 -15.61 0.77 15.68
CA ASP A 100 -14.72 0.16 14.70
C ASP A 100 -13.23 0.51 14.95
N LYS A 101 -12.93 1.32 15.96
CA LYS A 101 -11.55 1.72 16.27
C LYS A 101 -10.69 0.50 16.63
N PRO A 102 -9.47 0.39 16.09
CA PRO A 102 -8.56 -0.74 16.30
C PRO A 102 -7.89 -0.72 17.68
N ARG A 103 -8.69 -0.89 18.74
CA ARG A 103 -8.24 -0.82 20.15
C ARG A 103 -7.73 -2.12 20.70
N THR A 104 -8.05 -3.22 20.03
CA THR A 104 -7.64 -4.56 20.46
C THR A 104 -6.64 -5.12 19.47
N ARG A 105 -5.73 -5.95 20.00
CA ARG A 105 -4.76 -6.67 19.18
C ARG A 105 -5.46 -7.48 18.08
N GLN A 106 -6.59 -8.12 18.41
CA GLN A 106 -7.33 -8.96 17.47
C GLN A 106 -7.86 -8.15 16.28
N ILE A 107 -8.29 -6.91 16.49
CA ILE A 107 -8.70 -6.03 15.40
C ILE A 107 -7.48 -5.58 14.59
N ILE A 108 -6.38 -5.23 15.25
CA ILE A 108 -5.13 -4.86 14.56
C ILE A 108 -4.61 -6.02 13.69
N ASP A 109 -4.56 -7.26 14.20
CA ASP A 109 -4.10 -8.45 13.46
C ASP A 109 -5.06 -8.81 12.28
N LYS A 110 -6.31 -8.35 12.33
CA LYS A 110 -7.26 -8.45 11.21
C LYS A 110 -7.05 -7.35 10.18
N ILE A 111 -6.78 -6.12 10.62
CA ILE A 111 -6.59 -4.99 9.73
C ILE A 111 -5.20 -5.02 9.13
N VAL A 112 -4.17 -5.51 9.82
CA VAL A 112 -2.77 -5.37 9.41
C VAL A 112 -2.11 -6.74 9.20
N SER A 113 -1.38 -6.92 8.10
CA SER A 113 -0.62 -8.12 7.80
C SER A 113 0.77 -7.82 7.27
N ALA A 114 1.74 -8.63 7.68
CA ALA A 114 3.05 -8.74 7.04
C ALA A 114 3.25 -10.13 6.39
N GLU A 115 2.19 -10.94 6.32
CA GLU A 115 2.22 -12.24 5.66
C GLU A 115 1.94 -12.09 4.18
N LEU A 116 2.61 -12.89 3.35
CA LEU A 116 2.28 -12.96 1.93
C LEU A 116 0.89 -13.58 1.76
N PRO A 117 0.07 -13.05 0.85
CA PRO A 117 -1.20 -13.65 0.48
C PRO A 117 -1.02 -15.11 0.05
N ASP A 118 -2.05 -15.93 0.24
CA ASP A 118 -2.05 -17.29 -0.29
C ASP A 118 -2.17 -17.24 -1.82
N LYS A 119 -1.18 -17.81 -2.52
CA LYS A 119 -1.09 -17.78 -3.98
C LYS A 119 -2.24 -18.55 -4.66
N GLU A 120 -2.74 -19.60 -4.03
CA GLU A 120 -3.82 -20.42 -4.59
C GLU A 120 -5.18 -19.77 -4.36
N LYS A 121 -5.38 -19.16 -3.18
CA LYS A 121 -6.66 -18.52 -2.83
C LYS A 121 -6.81 -17.13 -3.45
N ASN A 122 -5.75 -16.35 -3.49
CA ASN A 122 -5.76 -14.96 -3.97
C ASN A 122 -4.54 -14.69 -4.87
N PRO A 123 -4.49 -15.28 -6.07
CA PRO A 123 -3.33 -15.18 -6.96
C PRO A 123 -3.00 -13.72 -7.35
N GLN A 124 -4.01 -12.89 -7.60
CA GLN A 124 -3.84 -11.48 -7.97
C GLN A 124 -3.23 -10.65 -6.83
N LEU A 125 -3.71 -10.86 -5.59
CA LEU A 125 -3.17 -10.16 -4.42
C LEU A 125 -1.73 -10.61 -4.15
N TYR A 126 -1.45 -11.91 -4.28
CA TYR A 126 -0.10 -12.44 -4.17
C TYR A 126 0.85 -11.80 -5.19
N GLU A 127 0.47 -11.76 -6.47
CA GLU A 127 1.26 -11.15 -7.53
C GLU A 127 1.50 -9.66 -7.25
N THR A 128 0.48 -8.92 -6.87
CA THR A 128 0.58 -7.49 -6.55
C THR A 128 1.53 -7.25 -5.36
N VAL A 129 1.37 -8.00 -4.26
CA VAL A 129 2.22 -7.88 -3.07
C VAL A 129 3.66 -8.23 -3.39
N THR A 130 3.89 -9.31 -4.14
CA THR A 130 5.23 -9.74 -4.51
C THR A 130 5.92 -8.78 -5.47
N ALA A 131 5.19 -8.14 -6.38
CA ALA A 131 5.73 -7.17 -7.31
C ALA A 131 6.01 -5.80 -6.67
N CYS A 132 5.15 -5.34 -5.76
CA CYS A 132 5.18 -3.96 -5.28
C CYS A 132 5.73 -3.79 -3.86
N MET A 133 5.57 -4.79 -3.00
CA MET A 133 5.76 -4.67 -1.54
C MET A 133 6.95 -5.50 -1.04
N ILE A 134 7.61 -6.22 -1.93
CA ILE A 134 8.82 -6.98 -1.64
C ILE A 134 10.03 -6.21 -2.16
N HIS A 135 10.88 -5.76 -1.24
CA HIS A 135 12.16 -5.15 -1.61
C HIS A 135 13.25 -6.22 -1.76
N GLY A 136 14.05 -6.10 -2.82
CA GLY A 136 15.32 -6.82 -2.98
C GLY A 136 16.17 -6.80 -1.71
N PRO A 137 17.07 -7.78 -1.51
CA PRO A 137 17.83 -7.94 -0.28
C PRO A 137 18.38 -6.60 0.22
N CYS A 138 17.96 -6.22 1.42
CA CYS A 138 18.22 -4.91 1.99
C CYS A 138 19.71 -4.76 2.32
N GLY A 139 20.42 -4.00 1.48
CA GLY A 139 21.82 -3.59 1.66
C GLY A 139 22.81 -4.43 0.87
N GLY A 140 23.59 -3.80 -0.02
CA GLY A 140 24.87 -4.31 -0.55
C GLY A 140 24.88 -5.67 -1.27
N CYS A 141 23.76 -6.37 -1.42
CA CYS A 141 23.68 -7.68 -2.08
C CYS A 141 23.58 -7.55 -3.60
N ILE A 142 24.30 -6.60 -4.20
CA ILE A 142 24.63 -6.69 -5.62
C ILE A 142 25.96 -7.43 -5.70
N SER A 143 25.87 -8.74 -5.91
CA SER A 143 26.81 -9.37 -6.83
C SER A 143 26.08 -10.47 -7.57
N GLN A 144 26.04 -10.28 -8.88
CA GLN A 144 25.74 -11.29 -9.88
C GLN A 144 26.28 -12.67 -9.43
N ARG A 145 25.46 -13.72 -9.62
CA ARG A 145 25.88 -15.14 -9.67
C ARG A 145 26.87 -15.56 -8.55
N GLY A 146 26.38 -16.05 -7.42
CA GLY A 146 27.26 -16.79 -6.50
C GLY A 146 26.71 -16.96 -5.09
N LEU A 147 26.30 -18.21 -4.81
CA LEU A 147 26.42 -18.98 -3.56
C LEU A 147 26.17 -18.26 -2.22
N TYR A 148 25.08 -18.72 -1.59
CA TYR A 148 24.78 -18.78 -0.15
C TYR A 148 25.97 -18.51 0.80
N GLU A 149 25.86 -17.51 1.66
CA GLU A 149 26.50 -17.57 2.97
C GLU A 149 25.72 -16.78 4.02
N ARG A 150 25.57 -17.41 5.18
CA ARG A 150 24.63 -17.12 6.27
C ARG A 150 25.01 -15.82 7.00
N ARG A 151 24.05 -14.91 7.23
CA ARG A 151 24.17 -13.86 8.27
C ARG A 151 22.93 -13.81 9.16
N GLU A 152 23.17 -13.62 10.45
CA GLU A 152 22.16 -13.64 11.51
C GLU A 152 21.28 -12.38 11.54
N VAL A 153 20.00 -12.59 11.88
CA VAL A 153 18.93 -11.58 11.87
C VAL A 153 18.87 -10.89 13.24
N HIS A 154 19.32 -9.63 13.32
CA HIS A 154 19.38 -8.89 14.60
C HIS A 154 18.04 -8.35 15.13
N LYS A 155 16.95 -8.39 14.35
CA LYS A 155 15.68 -7.73 14.69
C LYS A 155 14.48 -8.67 14.82
N GLY A 156 14.67 -9.99 14.77
CA GLY A 156 13.58 -10.96 14.97
C GLY A 156 12.46 -10.90 13.91
N PHE A 157 12.70 -10.22 12.78
CA PHE A 157 11.81 -10.16 11.64
C PHE A 157 12.54 -10.50 10.35
N PRO A 158 11.85 -11.14 9.39
CA PRO A 158 10.48 -11.68 9.54
C PRO A 158 10.43 -12.90 10.47
N LYS A 159 9.28 -13.15 11.11
CA LYS A 159 9.09 -14.35 11.94
C LYS A 159 9.18 -15.60 11.06
N ASP A 160 9.67 -16.70 11.64
CA ASP A 160 9.66 -17.99 10.96
C ASP A 160 8.20 -18.40 10.70
N PRO A 161 7.86 -18.88 9.47
CA PRO A 161 6.58 -19.52 9.24
C PRO A 161 6.41 -20.66 10.23
N ILE A 162 5.23 -20.79 10.83
CA ILE A 162 4.91 -21.95 11.66
C ILE A 162 4.87 -23.17 10.71
N GLY A 163 5.98 -23.91 10.65
CA GLY A 163 6.09 -25.18 9.92
C GLY A 163 6.97 -25.23 8.65
N GLY A 164 7.94 -24.33 8.43
CA GLY A 164 8.81 -24.34 7.23
C GLY A 164 10.31 -24.11 7.49
N ASP A 165 11.15 -24.81 6.71
CA ASP A 165 12.63 -24.89 6.80
C ASP A 165 13.36 -23.53 6.77
N LYS A 166 14.40 -23.39 7.59
CA LYS A 166 15.17 -22.16 7.87
C LYS A 166 16.22 -21.87 6.80
N ARG A 167 15.84 -21.62 5.55
CA ARG A 167 16.82 -21.20 4.51
C ARG A 167 16.19 -20.32 3.43
N GLU A 168 16.12 -19.01 3.66
CA GLU A 168 16.12 -18.03 2.56
C GLU A 168 16.38 -16.61 3.08
N CYS A 169 17.20 -15.86 2.34
CA CYS A 169 17.41 -14.43 2.54
C CYS A 169 16.04 -13.73 2.50
N ARG A 170 15.61 -13.24 3.65
CA ARG A 170 14.20 -12.90 3.84
C ARG A 170 13.89 -11.52 3.25
N TRP A 171 13.22 -11.56 2.11
CA TRP A 171 12.34 -10.51 1.60
C TRP A 171 11.51 -9.93 2.75
N VAL A 172 11.49 -8.61 2.92
CA VAL A 172 10.70 -7.92 3.95
C VAL A 172 9.47 -7.32 3.29
N PRO A 173 8.25 -7.83 3.57
CA PRO A 173 7.02 -7.20 3.11
C PRO A 173 6.82 -5.87 3.86
N SER A 174 6.48 -4.81 3.13
CA SER A 174 5.88 -3.64 3.75
C SER A 174 4.54 -4.02 4.37
N VAL A 175 4.30 -3.51 5.59
CA VAL A 175 3.11 -3.82 6.39
C VAL A 175 1.86 -3.29 5.69
N GLN A 176 0.93 -4.19 5.34
CA GLN A 176 -0.30 -3.86 4.64
C GLN A 176 -1.49 -3.79 5.59
N THR A 177 -2.54 -3.11 5.17
CA THR A 177 -3.88 -3.41 5.66
C THR A 177 -4.49 -4.59 4.87
N LYS A 178 -5.10 -5.59 5.50
CA LYS A 178 -5.81 -6.70 4.85
C LYS A 178 -7.09 -6.15 4.24
N THR A 179 -7.01 -5.65 3.02
CA THR A 179 -8.19 -5.28 2.23
C THR A 179 -8.54 -6.43 1.28
N SER A 180 -9.83 -6.74 1.18
CA SER A 180 -10.35 -7.75 0.25
C SER A 180 -10.93 -7.04 -0.96
N SER A 181 -10.08 -6.60 -1.89
CA SER A 181 -10.55 -6.08 -3.19
C SER A 181 -10.22 -7.10 -4.29
N GLY A 182 -10.99 -8.19 -4.30
CA GLY A 182 -11.15 -9.04 -5.47
C GLY A 182 -12.40 -8.60 -6.22
N ARG A 183 -12.28 -7.64 -7.13
CA ARG A 183 -13.28 -7.39 -8.18
C ARG A 183 -12.56 -7.37 -9.52
N GLY A 184 -12.64 -8.53 -10.19
CA GLY A 184 -12.22 -8.69 -11.57
C GLY A 184 -13.27 -8.13 -12.54
N GLY A 185 -12.81 -7.93 -13.78
CA GLY A 185 -13.66 -7.81 -14.96
C GLY A 185 -14.16 -6.41 -15.26
N PHE A 186 -13.43 -5.68 -16.10
CA PHE A 186 -14.03 -4.67 -16.95
C PHE A 186 -14.62 -5.37 -18.18
N ASP A 187 -15.94 -5.26 -18.35
CA ASP A 187 -16.63 -5.28 -19.65
C ASP A 187 -17.30 -3.90 -19.83
#